data_AF-A0A382YW78-F1
#
_entry.id   AF-A0A382YW78-F1
#
_cell.length_a   1.000
_cell.length_b   1.000
_cell.length_c   1.000
_cell.angle_alpha   90.00
_cell.angle_beta   90.00
_cell.angle_gamma   90.00
#
_symmetry.space_group_name_H-M   'P 1'
#
loop_
_entity.id
_entity.type
_entity.pdbx_description
1 polymer ?
#
loop_
_entity_poly.entity_id
_entity_poly.type
_entity_poly.pdbx_seq_one_letter_code
_entity_poly.pdbx_strand_id
1 'polypeptide(L)'
;MKKTLFLILLANVPWVTSAKSAEDAIAALVAVGPKGEGNEAASRAWPKVAELGAAELPALLEAMDKANGLGQNWLRAAVDAIVDNTLKQDGKLPGK
;
A
#
# COMPACT_ATOMS: atom_id res chain seq x y z
N MET A 1 -7.58 -47.61 -26.30
CA MET A 1 -7.35 -47.57 -24.83
C MET A 1 -5.90 -47.11 -24.66
N LYS A 2 -5.57 -45.92 -24.18
CA LYS A 2 -5.75 -45.38 -22.82
C LYS A 2 -5.59 -43.86 -22.91
N LYS A 3 -6.50 -43.11 -22.28
CA LYS A 3 -6.48 -41.65 -22.20
C LYS A 3 -5.46 -41.24 -21.15
N THR A 4 -4.42 -40.49 -21.51
CA THR A 4 -3.48 -39.89 -20.55
C THR A 4 -4.16 -38.68 -19.92
N LEU A 5 -4.63 -38.83 -18.69
CA LEU A 5 -5.20 -37.75 -17.88
C LEU A 5 -4.05 -36.85 -17.36
N PHE A 6 -4.05 -35.58 -17.75
CA PHE A 6 -3.31 -34.53 -17.05
C PHE A 6 -4.07 -34.17 -15.77
N LEU A 7 -3.47 -34.40 -14.60
CA LEU A 7 -3.94 -33.79 -13.36
C LEU A 7 -3.38 -32.36 -13.28
N ILE A 8 -4.22 -31.36 -13.53
CA ILE A 8 -3.96 -29.97 -13.16
C ILE A 8 -4.40 -29.82 -11.71
N LEU A 9 -3.44 -29.73 -10.79
CA LEU A 9 -3.68 -29.39 -9.40
C LEU A 9 -3.93 -27.87 -9.30
N LEU A 10 -5.19 -27.46 -9.35
CA LEU A 10 -5.61 -26.09 -9.05
C LEU A 10 -5.43 -25.84 -7.55
N ALA A 11 -4.29 -25.29 -7.16
CA ALA A 11 -4.11 -24.72 -5.82
C ALA A 11 -4.93 -23.43 -5.73
N ASN A 12 -6.11 -23.53 -5.13
CA ASN A 12 -6.93 -22.38 -4.73
C ASN A 12 -6.25 -21.70 -3.54
N VAL A 13 -5.41 -20.70 -3.80
CA VAL A 13 -4.85 -19.84 -2.73
C VAL A 13 -5.88 -18.75 -2.46
N PRO A 14 -6.48 -18.66 -1.25
CA PRO A 14 -7.37 -17.55 -0.93
C PRO A 14 -6.55 -16.26 -0.81
N TRP A 15 -6.64 -15.41 -1.84
CA TRP A 15 -6.14 -14.03 -1.83
C TRP A 15 -7.09 -13.16 -1.00
N VAL A 16 -7.08 -13.26 0.33
CA VAL A 16 -7.88 -12.37 1.18
C VAL A 16 -7.13 -12.01 2.46
N THR A 17 -6.04 -11.24 2.34
CA THR A 17 -5.38 -10.60 3.50
C THR A 17 -4.72 -9.24 3.21
N SER A 18 -4.68 -8.79 1.95
CA SER A 18 -3.85 -7.63 1.55
C SER A 18 -4.51 -6.26 1.71
N ALA A 19 -5.83 -6.14 1.52
CA ALA A 19 -6.52 -4.85 1.61
C ALA A 19 -6.50 -4.35 3.06
N LYS A 20 -7.05 -5.15 3.99
CA LYS A 20 -7.09 -4.81 5.42
C LYS A 20 -5.73 -4.39 5.98
N SER A 21 -4.65 -5.07 5.58
CA SER A 21 -3.30 -4.74 6.05
C SER A 21 -2.76 -3.43 5.46
N ALA A 22 -3.17 -3.05 4.25
CA ALA A 22 -2.85 -1.77 3.62
C ALA A 22 -3.61 -0.61 4.29
N GLU A 23 -4.93 -0.74 4.51
CA GLU A 23 -5.70 0.30 5.20
C GLU A 23 -5.23 0.51 6.64
N ASP A 24 -4.92 -0.58 7.36
CA ASP A 24 -4.38 -0.51 8.72
C ASP A 24 -2.98 0.19 8.73
N ALA A 25 -2.16 -0.03 7.70
CA ALA A 25 -0.85 0.63 7.57
C ALA A 25 -0.98 2.13 7.23
N ILE A 26 -1.88 2.50 6.33
CA ILE A 26 -2.18 3.91 6.00
C ILE A 26 -2.74 4.63 7.24
N ALA A 27 -3.64 3.98 7.98
CA ALA A 27 -4.22 4.53 9.21
C ALA A 27 -3.15 4.82 10.27
N ALA A 28 -2.11 3.99 10.38
CA ALA A 28 -0.99 4.24 11.28
C ALA A 28 -0.18 5.50 10.92
N LEU A 29 -0.08 5.86 9.63
CA LEU A 29 0.55 7.12 9.19
C LEU A 29 -0.35 8.33 9.49
N VAL A 30 -1.65 8.19 9.31
CA VAL A 30 -2.64 9.25 9.61
C VAL A 30 -2.70 9.54 11.11
N ALA A 31 -2.56 8.51 11.95
CA ALA A 31 -2.70 8.60 13.40
C ALA A 31 -1.56 9.31 14.12
N VAL A 32 -0.50 9.76 13.41
CA VAL A 32 0.60 10.49 14.04
C VAL A 32 0.07 11.78 14.67
N GLY A 33 0.27 11.95 15.96
CA GLY A 33 -0.15 13.12 16.73
C GLY A 33 0.71 14.36 16.46
N PRO A 34 0.24 15.56 16.85
CA PRO A 34 0.93 16.82 16.56
C PRO A 34 2.30 16.95 17.23
N LYS A 35 2.61 16.12 18.23
CA LYS A 35 3.94 16.05 18.86
C LYS A 35 4.68 14.75 18.54
N GLY A 36 4.22 14.01 17.53
CA GLY A 36 4.84 12.77 17.08
C GLY A 36 4.37 11.52 17.82
N GLU A 37 3.29 11.59 18.60
CA GLU A 37 2.65 10.40 19.17
C GLU A 37 2.33 9.41 18.04
N GLY A 38 2.72 8.14 18.18
CA GLY A 38 2.51 7.15 17.12
C GLY A 38 3.57 7.14 16.00
N ASN A 39 4.61 7.99 16.04
CA ASN A 39 5.69 7.96 15.03
C ASN A 39 6.40 6.60 14.95
N GLU A 40 6.53 5.88 16.06
CA GLU A 40 7.14 4.55 16.06
C GLU A 40 6.27 3.53 15.31
N ALA A 41 4.95 3.62 15.44
CA ALA A 41 4.02 2.81 14.67
C ALA A 41 4.05 3.21 13.18
N ALA A 42 4.09 4.50 12.88
CA ALA A 42 4.23 5.01 11.52
C ALA A 42 5.53 4.52 10.86
N SER A 43 6.66 4.56 11.59
CA SER A 43 7.96 4.07 11.12
C SER A 43 7.94 2.57 10.81
N ARG A 44 7.15 1.76 11.53
CA ARG A 44 6.96 0.33 11.19
C ARG A 44 5.98 0.12 10.03
N ALA A 45 5.03 1.01 9.84
CA ALA A 45 3.99 0.89 8.83
C ALA A 45 4.43 1.41 7.46
N TRP A 46 5.25 2.47 7.41
CA TRP A 46 5.59 3.17 6.16
C TRP A 46 6.17 2.26 5.07
N PRO A 47 7.03 1.25 5.33
CA PRO A 47 7.57 0.41 4.26
C PRO A 47 6.47 -0.38 3.55
N LYS A 48 5.46 -0.85 4.30
CA LYS A 48 4.30 -1.56 3.74
C LYS A 48 3.46 -0.65 2.84
N VAL A 49 3.32 0.62 3.22
CA VAL A 49 2.60 1.61 2.39
C VAL A 49 3.42 1.93 1.13
N ALA A 50 4.74 2.07 1.23
CA ALA A 50 5.63 2.35 0.10
C ALA A 50 5.72 1.20 -0.93
N GLU A 51 5.40 -0.03 -0.52
CA GLU A 51 5.33 -1.22 -1.39
C GLU A 51 3.98 -1.36 -2.11
N LEU A 52 2.99 -0.51 -1.79
CA LEU A 52 1.69 -0.54 -2.47
C LEU A 52 1.84 -0.16 -3.95
N GLY A 53 0.88 -0.61 -4.76
CA GLY A 53 0.83 -0.29 -6.18
C GLY A 53 0.28 1.11 -6.45
N ALA A 54 0.52 1.61 -7.66
CA ALA A 54 0.03 2.92 -8.11
C ALA A 54 -1.51 3.09 -7.99
N ALA A 55 -2.26 2.00 -7.98
CA ALA A 55 -3.72 2.00 -7.77
C ALA A 55 -4.14 2.56 -6.40
N GLU A 56 -3.25 2.53 -5.40
CA GLU A 56 -3.53 3.04 -4.05
C GLU A 56 -3.26 4.55 -3.90
N LEU A 57 -2.64 5.20 -4.90
CA LEU A 57 -2.33 6.63 -4.86
C LEU A 57 -3.55 7.51 -4.54
N PRO A 58 -4.75 7.30 -5.11
CA PRO A 58 -5.94 8.06 -4.73
C PRO A 58 -6.29 7.91 -3.24
N ALA A 59 -6.22 6.70 -2.69
CA ALA A 59 -6.52 6.45 -1.28
C ALA A 59 -5.49 7.09 -0.34
N LEU A 60 -4.21 7.11 -0.72
CA LEU A 60 -3.17 7.82 0.02
C LEU A 60 -3.39 9.34 0.00
N LEU A 61 -3.79 9.91 -1.14
CA LEU A 61 -4.11 11.33 -1.26
C LEU A 61 -5.33 11.69 -0.39
N GLU A 62 -6.39 10.86 -0.38
CA GLU A 62 -7.52 11.04 0.55
C GLU A 62 -7.12 10.90 2.03
N ALA A 63 -6.12 10.06 2.34
CA ALA A 63 -5.59 9.94 3.69
C ALA A 63 -4.79 11.19 4.10
N MET A 64 -4.13 11.87 3.16
CA MET A 64 -3.39 13.12 3.44
C MET A 64 -4.31 14.23 3.96
N ASP A 65 -5.52 14.33 3.41
CA ASP A 65 -6.54 15.29 3.85
C ASP A 65 -6.99 15.08 5.30
N LYS A 66 -6.82 13.86 5.83
CA LYS A 66 -7.21 13.47 7.20
C LYS A 66 -6.06 13.59 8.19
N ALA A 67 -4.82 13.75 7.71
CA ALA A 67 -3.62 13.75 8.54
C ALA A 67 -3.21 15.17 8.96
N ASN A 68 -2.53 15.28 10.11
CA ASN A 68 -1.81 16.51 10.45
C ASN A 68 -0.51 16.66 9.64
N GLY A 69 0.24 17.73 9.86
CA GLY A 69 1.48 17.99 9.12
C GLY A 69 2.53 16.88 9.21
N LEU A 70 2.63 16.16 10.33
CA LEU A 70 3.56 15.03 10.47
C LEU A 70 3.05 13.78 9.73
N GLY A 71 1.77 13.46 9.85
CA GLY A 71 1.13 12.38 9.10
C GLY A 71 1.20 12.61 7.58
N GLN A 72 1.01 13.86 7.13
CA GLN A 72 1.17 14.25 5.72
C GLN A 72 2.61 14.04 5.23
N ASN A 73 3.62 14.24 6.07
CA ASN A 73 5.01 13.98 5.69
C ASN A 73 5.26 12.48 5.47
N TRP A 74 4.73 11.62 6.33
CA TRP A 74 4.79 10.18 6.14
C TRP A 74 4.07 9.73 4.86
N LEU A 75 2.87 10.24 4.62
CA LEU A 75 2.08 9.90 3.44
C LEU A 75 2.72 10.41 2.15
N ARG A 76 3.31 11.61 2.15
CA ARG A 76 4.06 12.13 0.99
C ARG A 76 5.27 11.25 0.65
N ALA A 77 6.04 10.85 1.66
CA ALA A 77 7.17 9.94 1.46
C ALA A 77 6.73 8.59 0.87
N ALA A 78 5.58 8.07 1.29
CA ALA A 78 5.01 6.85 0.72
C ALA A 78 4.54 7.06 -0.74
N VAL A 79 3.86 8.18 -1.03
CA VAL A 79 3.46 8.55 -2.40
C VAL A 79 4.68 8.64 -3.32
N ASP A 80 5.73 9.36 -2.90
CA ASP A 80 6.97 9.50 -3.67
C ASP A 80 7.59 8.14 -3.98
N ALA A 81 7.66 7.24 -2.97
CA ALA A 81 8.17 5.89 -3.16
C ALA A 81 7.34 5.05 -4.15
N ILE A 82 6.02 5.08 -4.07
CA ILE A 82 5.13 4.36 -4.98
C ILE A 82 5.29 4.89 -6.40
N VAL A 83 5.33 6.21 -6.59
CA VAL A 83 5.52 6.85 -7.90
C VAL A 83 6.86 6.45 -8.48
N ASP A 84 7.94 6.59 -7.72
CA ASP A 84 9.29 6.21 -8.15
C ASP A 84 9.37 4.74 -8.54
N ASN A 85 8.83 3.84 -7.71
CA ASN A 85 8.83 2.40 -7.97
C ASN A 85 8.03 2.06 -9.23
N THR A 86 6.86 2.68 -9.40
CA THR A 86 6.00 2.48 -10.57
C THR A 86 6.71 2.91 -11.84
N LEU A 87 7.29 4.11 -11.85
CA LEU A 87 7.96 4.65 -13.03
C LEU A 87 9.25 3.91 -13.36
N LYS A 88 10.02 3.45 -12.36
CA LYS A 88 11.21 2.59 -12.55
C LYS A 88 10.88 1.25 -13.21
N GLN A 89 9.63 0.80 -13.09
CA GLN A 89 9.13 -0.45 -13.67
C GLN A 89 8.34 -0.21 -14.98
N ASP A 90 8.47 0.98 -15.59
CA ASP A 90 7.70 1.42 -16.77
C ASP A 90 6.17 1.31 -16.57
N GLY A 91 5.72 1.35 -15.32
CA GLY A 91 4.32 1.29 -14.93
C GLY A 91 3.58 2.60 -15.20
N LYS A 92 2.24 2.53 -15.22
CA LYS A 92 1.37 3.70 -15.43
C LYS A 92 0.82 4.20 -14.10
N LEU A 93 0.91 5.51 -13.90
CA LEU A 93 0.23 6.19 -12.80
C LEU A 93 -1.27 6.34 -13.14
N PRO A 94 -2.16 6.36 -12.13
CA PRO A 94 -3.56 6.67 -12.33
C PRO A 94 -3.71 8.06 -12.98
N GLY A 95 -4.41 8.11 -14.11
CA GLY A 95 -4.83 9.35 -14.76
C GLY A 95 -6.24 9.76 -14.33
N LYS A 96 -6.70 10.92 -14.83
CA LYS A 96 -8.13 11.25 -14.84
C LYS A 96 -8.89 10.42 -15.87
#